data_AF-A0A9D9VRQ6-F1
#
_entry.id   AF-A0A9D9VRQ6-F1
#
_cell.length_a   1.000
_cell.length_b   1.000
_cell.length_c   1.000
_cell.angle_alpha   90.00
_cell.angle_beta   90.00
_cell.angle_gamma   90.00
#
_symmetry.space_group_name_H-M   'P 1'
#
loop_
_entity.id
_entity.type
_entity.pdbx_description
1 polymer ?
#
loop_
_entity_poly.entity_id
_entity_poly.type
_entity_poly.pdbx_seq_one_letter_code
_entity_poly.pdbx_strand_id
1 'polypeptide(L)'
;PDDERYKEYTHGQKITVEWINGPIEATIIKDEASDPEFGSGVMTITPWHSAIDFDIAQKYKLDYEQIIDEKGKLLPIAGEFAGMSIKDAREKIVEKLDAKGLLVKIDNEYVHEVSVCYKCERELEPQIKPQWFIKMKPLAEKAILAVKNNETKIITEQHEKMFYHWMENIQDWNISRQIVWGIPIPAKLCNACEAGYVDIDNTLTTCKQCGGNLIQETDSFDTWFSSGQWPFATLMNTKKGDFEKYYPTQVMETGFDILFFWVVRMMMLGIYVTGKTPFSHIYLHGLVRDAKGKKMSKSKGNVISPLEISTQYGTDALRMGLVVNNAPGVDMNLDPKKVEAYKKFANKIWNATRFVLEKTADLEKDVQLNNEDQAVYEAWREIQKDITDDLENFRLHIASQKIYDYFWKVFCDEIIETRKTRILENNEKESAETLLLTLLREQMIVLHPFMPFITEEVWSYIKKDTDNILMITKW
;
A
#
# COMPACT_ATOMS: atom_id res chain seq x y z
N PRO A 1 26.23 28.11 5.29
CA PRO A 1 27.42 28.49 6.07
C PRO A 1 28.42 29.40 5.32
N ASP A 2 28.63 29.13 4.04
CA ASP A 2 29.70 29.73 3.23
C ASP A 2 29.24 30.91 2.36
N ASP A 3 28.12 31.54 2.71
CA ASP A 3 27.59 32.68 1.97
C ASP A 3 28.50 33.91 2.14
N GLU A 4 29.12 34.30 1.03
CA GLU A 4 30.07 35.41 0.90
C GLU A 4 29.46 36.78 1.23
N ARG A 5 28.13 36.92 1.23
CA ARG A 5 27.46 38.18 1.61
C ARG A 5 27.49 38.42 3.11
N TYR A 6 27.64 37.37 3.92
CA TYR A 6 27.49 37.39 5.38
C TYR A 6 28.76 36.95 6.12
N LYS A 7 29.95 37.07 5.50
CA LYS A 7 31.23 36.59 6.08
C LYS A 7 31.61 37.30 7.36
N GLU A 8 31.19 38.55 7.51
CA GLU A 8 31.47 39.37 8.70
C GLU A 8 30.81 38.84 9.96
N TYR A 9 29.74 38.05 9.83
CA TYR A 9 29.06 37.42 10.96
C TYR A 9 29.72 36.08 11.33
N THR A 10 29.86 35.84 12.63
CA THR A 10 30.39 34.56 13.16
C THR A 10 29.27 33.64 13.65
N HIS A 11 29.48 32.32 13.52
CA HIS A 11 28.53 31.34 14.08
C HIS A 11 28.42 31.53 15.60
N GLY A 12 27.19 31.60 16.12
CA GLY A 12 26.88 31.88 17.52
C GLY A 12 26.96 33.36 17.92
N GLN A 13 27.20 34.28 16.98
CA GLN A 13 27.23 35.71 17.27
C GLN A 13 25.86 36.21 17.73
N LYS A 14 25.82 36.93 18.84
CA LYS A 14 24.63 37.64 19.30
C LYS A 14 24.59 39.04 18.71
N ILE A 15 23.45 39.41 18.15
CA ILE A 15 23.20 40.74 17.60
C ILE A 15 21.89 41.29 18.16
N THR A 16 21.82 42.60 18.36
CA THR A 16 20.56 43.27 18.71
C THR A 16 19.88 43.73 17.43
N VAL A 17 18.63 43.32 17.24
CA VAL A 17 17.82 43.70 16.08
C VAL A 17 16.49 44.28 16.54
N GLU A 18 16.02 45.32 15.85
CA GLU A 18 14.67 45.83 16.07
C GLU A 18 13.64 44.79 15.59
N TRP A 19 12.63 44.52 16.41
CA TRP A 19 11.60 43.52 16.11
C TRP A 19 10.19 44.06 16.38
N ILE A 20 9.19 43.18 16.24
CA ILE A 20 7.77 43.54 16.33
C ILE A 20 7.45 44.26 17.66
N ASN A 21 7.86 43.69 18.80
CA ASN A 21 7.57 44.24 20.14
C ASN A 21 8.73 45.04 20.75
N GLY A 22 9.71 45.43 19.93
CA GLY A 22 10.91 46.17 20.34
C GLY A 22 12.19 45.40 20.02
N PRO A 23 13.37 45.90 20.44
CA PRO A 23 14.65 45.24 20.21
C PRO A 23 14.71 43.86 20.87
N ILE A 24 15.25 42.88 20.15
CA ILE A 24 15.56 41.53 20.67
C ILE A 24 17.03 41.19 20.43
N GLU A 25 17.55 40.23 21.20
CA GLU A 25 18.83 39.60 20.93
C GLU A 25 18.62 38.37 20.04
N ALA A 26 19.19 38.38 18.83
CA ALA A 26 19.17 37.25 17.91
C ALA A 26 20.55 36.59 17.86
N THR A 27 20.57 35.26 17.76
CA THR A 27 21.81 34.48 17.59
C THR A 27 21.97 34.08 16.12
N ILE A 28 23.10 34.43 15.52
CA ILE A 28 23.44 34.05 14.15
C ILE A 28 23.90 32.60 14.10
N ILE A 29 23.23 31.77 13.30
CA ILE A 29 23.57 30.37 13.10
C ILE A 29 23.96 30.15 11.65
N LYS A 30 25.20 29.67 11.46
CA LYS A 30 25.67 29.18 10.15
C LYS A 30 25.32 27.70 10.02
N ASP A 31 24.32 27.38 9.21
CA ASP A 31 23.87 26.02 8.92
C ASP A 31 23.65 25.83 7.41
N GLU A 32 23.60 24.56 6.96
CA GLU A 32 23.36 24.16 5.56
C GLU A 32 21.87 24.09 5.22
N ALA A 33 20.99 24.14 6.23
CA ALA A 33 19.54 24.15 6.02
C ALA A 33 19.02 25.39 5.27
N SER A 34 19.77 26.49 5.26
CA SER A 34 19.42 27.72 4.52
C SER A 34 20.00 27.67 3.11
N ASP A 35 19.14 27.84 2.10
CA ASP A 35 19.55 27.97 0.70
C ASP A 35 20.02 29.41 0.41
N PRO A 36 21.30 29.63 0.06
CA PRO A 36 21.81 30.97 -0.23
C PRO A 36 21.18 31.60 -1.49
N GLU A 37 20.67 30.81 -2.43
CA GLU A 37 20.04 31.34 -3.65
C GLU A 37 18.59 31.79 -3.39
N PHE A 38 17.97 31.34 -2.30
CA PHE A 38 16.59 31.66 -1.96
C PHE A 38 16.47 32.92 -1.10
N GLY A 39 15.58 33.84 -1.52
CA GLY A 39 15.29 35.06 -0.76
C GLY A 39 16.53 35.90 -0.49
N SER A 40 16.86 36.12 0.79
CA SER A 40 18.07 36.83 1.19
C SER A 40 19.29 35.92 1.40
N GLY A 41 19.11 34.59 1.38
CA GLY A 41 20.10 33.62 1.87
C GLY A 41 20.14 33.48 3.39
N VAL A 42 19.33 34.25 4.12
CA VAL A 42 19.13 34.17 5.57
C VAL A 42 17.66 33.91 5.87
N MET A 43 17.40 32.98 6.78
CA MET A 43 16.07 32.64 7.28
C MET A 43 15.96 32.84 8.79
N THR A 44 14.75 33.11 9.28
CA THR A 44 14.43 33.08 10.71
C THR A 44 14.31 31.64 11.19
N ILE A 45 14.67 31.39 12.46
CA ILE A 45 14.53 30.08 13.10
C ILE A 45 13.39 30.16 14.11
N THR A 46 12.32 29.40 13.88
CA THR A 46 11.07 29.32 14.66
C THR A 46 10.78 27.89 15.12
N PRO A 47 11.51 27.38 16.14
CA PRO A 47 11.56 25.93 16.44
C PRO A 47 10.21 25.30 16.81
N TRP A 48 9.29 26.06 17.39
CA TRP A 48 7.96 25.55 17.75
C TRP A 48 7.05 25.26 16.54
N HIS A 49 7.35 25.82 15.37
CA HIS A 49 6.44 25.89 14.22
C HIS A 49 7.07 25.35 12.91
N SER A 50 8.29 24.82 12.96
CA SER A 50 8.99 24.22 11.82
C SER A 50 9.87 23.06 12.29
N ALA A 51 9.78 21.92 11.61
CA ALA A 51 10.60 20.74 11.93
C ALA A 51 12.09 21.00 11.68
N ILE A 52 12.41 21.69 10.58
CA ILE A 52 13.79 22.08 10.24
C ILE A 52 14.34 23.00 11.33
N ASP A 53 13.55 23.99 11.75
CA ASP A 53 13.98 24.96 12.76
C ASP A 53 14.11 24.28 14.14
N PHE A 54 13.26 23.30 14.44
CA PHE A 54 13.38 22.47 15.64
C PHE A 54 14.67 21.68 15.66
N ASP A 55 15.03 21.02 14.54
CA ASP A 55 16.27 20.26 14.42
C ASP A 55 17.49 21.17 14.57
N ILE A 56 17.48 22.37 13.96
CA ILE A 56 18.52 23.38 14.14
C ILE A 56 18.62 23.79 15.62
N ALA A 57 17.50 24.06 16.28
CA ALA A 57 17.47 24.43 17.68
C ALA A 57 17.98 23.32 18.60
N GLN A 58 17.64 22.06 18.33
CA GLN A 58 18.18 20.91 19.07
C GLN A 58 19.69 20.78 18.82
N LYS A 59 20.13 20.88 17.57
CA LYS A 59 21.55 20.76 17.16
C LYS A 59 22.43 21.80 17.85
N TYR A 60 21.98 23.05 17.91
CA TYR A 60 22.76 24.16 18.47
C TYR A 60 22.33 24.59 19.87
N LYS A 61 21.38 23.88 20.50
CA LYS A 61 20.84 24.16 21.84
C LYS A 61 20.30 25.59 21.97
N LEU A 62 19.50 26.00 20.99
CA LEU A 62 18.84 27.31 21.00
C LEU A 62 17.63 27.29 21.91
N ASP A 63 17.29 28.43 22.50
CA ASP A 63 16.06 28.61 23.26
C ASP A 63 14.85 28.72 22.33
N TYR A 64 13.72 28.15 22.74
CA TYR A 64 12.47 28.21 21.97
C TYR A 64 11.25 28.18 22.88
N GLU A 65 10.31 29.10 22.63
CA GLU A 65 9.08 29.25 23.42
C GLU A 65 7.83 29.17 22.53
N GLN A 66 6.77 28.56 23.07
CA GLN A 66 5.53 28.38 22.33
C GLN A 66 4.84 29.74 22.18
N ILE A 67 4.46 30.10 20.95
CA ILE A 67 3.75 31.36 20.66
C ILE A 67 2.31 31.14 20.21
N ILE A 68 1.95 29.96 19.71
CA ILE A 68 0.59 29.62 19.27
C ILE A 68 0.03 28.47 20.13
N ASP A 69 -1.17 28.65 20.66
CA ASP A 69 -1.90 27.64 21.43
C ASP A 69 -2.60 26.59 20.53
N GLU A 70 -3.16 25.55 21.15
CA GLU A 70 -3.85 24.46 20.42
C GLU A 70 -5.10 24.89 19.64
N LYS A 71 -5.62 26.10 19.88
CA LYS A 71 -6.78 26.68 19.20
C LYS A 71 -6.36 27.62 18.07
N GLY A 72 -5.07 27.72 17.77
CA GLY A 72 -4.54 28.64 16.76
C GLY A 72 -4.64 30.10 17.20
N LYS A 73 -4.46 30.38 18.49
CA LYS A 73 -4.41 31.73 19.04
C LYS A 73 -3.03 32.04 19.62
N LEU A 74 -2.66 33.31 19.58
CA LEU A 74 -1.38 33.75 20.11
C LEU A 74 -1.38 33.78 21.64
N LEU A 75 -0.33 33.24 22.23
CA LEU A 75 -0.08 33.23 23.68
C LEU A 75 0.40 34.61 24.18
N PRO A 76 0.43 34.86 25.51
CA PRO A 76 0.85 36.15 26.08
C PRO A 76 2.22 36.66 25.62
N ILE A 77 3.14 35.76 25.24
CA ILE A 77 4.45 36.10 24.67
C ILE A 77 4.36 36.98 23.42
N ALA A 78 3.26 36.90 22.66
CA ALA A 78 3.03 37.73 21.48
C ALA A 78 2.76 39.22 21.81
N GLY A 79 2.69 39.60 23.09
CA GLY A 79 2.48 40.98 23.51
C GLY A 79 1.09 41.48 23.14
N GLU A 80 1.01 42.60 22.40
CA GLU A 80 -0.28 43.20 22.03
C GLU A 80 -1.16 42.32 21.13
N PHE A 81 -0.58 41.31 20.47
CA PHE A 81 -1.30 40.35 19.64
C PHE A 81 -1.84 39.15 20.43
N ALA A 82 -1.58 39.08 21.73
CA ALA A 82 -2.04 37.98 22.58
C ALA A 82 -3.57 37.79 22.49
N GLY A 83 -4.01 36.54 22.37
CA GLY A 83 -5.41 36.14 22.25
C GLY A 83 -6.02 36.27 20.84
N MET A 84 -5.32 36.91 19.89
CA MET A 84 -5.76 36.97 18.49
C MET A 84 -5.59 35.61 17.80
N SER A 85 -6.42 35.34 16.79
CA SER A 85 -6.22 34.17 15.93
C SER A 85 -4.98 34.37 15.05
N ILE A 86 -4.31 33.28 14.67
CA ILE A 86 -3.13 33.34 13.78
C ILE A 86 -3.45 34.04 12.46
N LYS A 87 -4.66 33.88 11.93
CA LYS A 87 -5.09 34.49 10.68
C LYS A 87 -5.18 36.00 10.80
N ASP A 88 -5.86 36.49 11.84
CA ASP A 88 -6.04 37.93 12.06
C ASP A 88 -4.73 38.60 12.48
N ALA A 89 -3.86 37.88 13.21
CA ALA A 89 -2.59 38.41 13.67
C ALA A 89 -1.58 38.62 12.53
N ARG A 90 -1.57 37.75 11.50
CA ARG A 90 -0.63 37.87 10.36
C ARG A 90 -0.76 39.23 9.68
N GLU A 91 -1.97 39.68 9.36
CA GLU A 91 -2.21 40.97 8.70
C GLU A 91 -1.72 42.14 9.56
N LYS A 92 -2.07 42.16 10.86
CA LYS A 92 -1.66 43.23 11.77
C LYS A 92 -0.17 43.26 12.06
N ILE A 93 0.49 42.09 12.07
CA ILE A 93 1.95 42.01 12.21
C ILE A 93 2.62 42.65 11.00
N VAL A 94 2.13 42.39 9.78
CA VAL A 94 2.64 43.03 8.56
C VAL A 94 2.47 44.55 8.62
N GLU A 95 1.28 45.04 9.00
CA GLU A 95 1.03 46.48 9.18
C GLU A 95 2.00 47.13 10.18
N LYS A 96 2.29 46.43 11.30
CA LYS A 96 3.24 46.94 12.30
C LYS A 96 4.68 46.93 11.81
N LEU A 97 5.10 45.89 11.09
CA LEU A 97 6.44 45.83 10.49
C LEU A 97 6.62 46.97 9.48
N ASP A 98 5.60 47.27 8.68
CA ASP A 98 5.59 48.40 7.74
C ASP A 98 5.68 49.75 8.47
N ALA A 99 4.84 49.96 9.49
CA ALA A 99 4.86 51.17 10.31
C ALA A 99 6.20 51.41 11.02
N LYS A 100 6.96 50.34 11.32
CA LYS A 100 8.32 50.41 11.88
C LYS A 100 9.43 50.52 10.81
N GLY A 101 9.11 50.46 9.53
CA GLY A 101 10.08 50.46 8.44
C GLY A 101 10.92 49.17 8.35
N LEU A 102 10.43 48.06 8.92
CA LEU A 102 11.08 46.74 8.89
C LEU A 102 10.62 45.88 7.70
N LEU A 103 9.58 46.31 6.98
CA LEU A 103 9.06 45.61 5.81
C LEU A 103 9.72 46.13 4.53
N VAL A 104 10.48 45.27 3.86
CA VAL A 104 11.20 45.65 2.62
C VAL A 104 10.35 45.39 1.37
N LYS A 105 9.67 44.24 1.30
CA LYS A 105 8.90 43.80 0.14
C LYS A 105 7.81 42.83 0.58
N ILE A 106 6.62 42.96 -0.02
CA ILE A 106 5.60 41.90 -0.04
C ILE A 106 5.60 41.28 -1.43
N ASP A 107 5.68 39.95 -1.51
CA ASP A 107 5.58 39.20 -2.76
C ASP A 107 4.26 38.42 -2.80
N ASN A 108 3.28 38.93 -3.55
CA ASN A 108 1.96 38.31 -3.65
C ASN A 108 1.91 37.14 -4.66
N GLU A 109 2.97 36.97 -5.47
CA GLU A 109 3.07 35.91 -6.47
C GLU A 109 3.83 34.68 -5.95
N TYR A 110 4.26 34.71 -4.68
CA TYR A 110 5.01 33.62 -4.07
C TYR A 110 4.11 32.40 -3.84
N VAL A 111 4.38 31.33 -4.58
CA VAL A 111 3.72 30.03 -4.43
C VAL A 111 4.64 29.09 -3.67
N HIS A 112 4.12 28.46 -2.64
CA HIS A 112 4.82 27.43 -1.88
C HIS A 112 3.86 26.29 -1.49
N GLU A 113 4.45 25.18 -1.06
CA GLU A 113 3.69 24.02 -0.60
C GLU A 113 3.27 24.19 0.86
N VAL A 114 1.97 24.00 1.12
CA VAL A 114 1.41 24.03 2.47
C VAL A 114 0.91 22.64 2.83
N SER A 115 1.31 22.15 4.00
CA SER A 115 0.83 20.88 4.52
C SER A 115 -0.61 21.01 5.02
N VAL A 116 -1.49 20.13 4.55
CA VAL A 116 -2.91 20.11 4.92
C VAL A 116 -3.32 18.75 5.48
N CYS A 117 -4.33 18.74 6.34
CA CYS A 117 -4.94 17.52 6.82
C CYS A 117 -5.60 16.76 5.65
N TYR A 118 -5.15 15.55 5.35
CA TYR A 118 -5.70 14.73 4.24
C TYR A 118 -7.21 14.44 4.32
N LYS A 119 -7.84 14.62 5.50
CA LYS A 119 -9.28 14.43 5.71
C LYS A 119 -10.11 15.69 5.58
N CYS A 120 -9.65 16.80 6.16
CA CYS A 120 -10.44 18.03 6.25
C CYS A 120 -9.84 19.21 5.47
N GLU A 121 -8.69 19.00 4.82
CA GLU A 121 -8.00 19.96 3.95
C GLU A 121 -7.58 21.28 4.61
N ARG A 122 -7.74 21.40 5.93
CA ARG A 122 -7.22 22.53 6.70
C ARG A 122 -5.70 22.47 6.84
N GLU A 123 -5.07 23.63 6.82
CA GLU A 123 -3.63 23.80 7.07
C GLU A 123 -3.24 23.18 8.41
N LEU A 124 -2.10 22.49 8.42
CA LEU A 124 -1.53 21.91 9.62
C LEU A 124 -0.64 22.95 10.31
N GLU A 125 -0.77 23.03 11.63
CA GLU A 125 0.08 23.83 12.50
C GLU A 125 1.08 22.90 13.20
N PRO A 126 2.39 22.97 12.90
CA PRO A 126 3.38 22.22 13.63
C PRO A 126 3.41 22.65 15.11
N GLN A 127 3.51 21.67 16.00
CA GLN A 127 3.55 21.87 17.44
C GLN A 127 4.52 20.86 18.04
N ILE A 128 5.33 21.30 19.00
CA ILE A 128 6.18 20.40 19.78
C ILE A 128 5.31 19.77 20.87
N LYS A 129 5.24 18.45 20.90
CA LYS A 129 4.52 17.70 21.92
C LYS A 129 5.31 16.46 22.35
N PRO A 130 5.32 16.12 23.65
CA PRO A 130 5.71 14.79 24.08
C PRO A 130 4.85 13.74 23.39
N GLN A 131 5.49 12.75 22.76
CA GLN A 131 4.83 11.67 22.02
C GLN A 131 5.65 10.38 22.17
N TRP A 132 5.03 9.25 21.86
CA TRP A 132 5.67 7.94 21.87
C TRP A 132 6.26 7.64 20.50
N PHE A 133 7.57 7.34 20.47
CA PHE A 133 8.30 7.04 19.23
C PHE A 133 8.95 5.67 19.27
N ILE A 134 9.02 5.02 18.11
CA ILE A 134 9.87 3.85 17.89
C ILE A 134 11.13 4.29 17.15
N LYS A 135 12.29 3.86 17.65
CA LYS A 135 13.56 4.04 16.96
C LYS A 135 13.63 3.13 15.74
N MET A 136 13.53 3.70 14.55
CA MET A 136 13.25 2.92 13.33
C MET A 136 14.49 2.35 12.67
N LYS A 137 15.62 3.08 12.71
CA LYS A 137 16.84 2.72 11.98
C LYS A 137 17.30 1.26 12.21
N PRO A 138 17.40 0.74 13.46
CA PRO A 138 17.83 -0.64 13.68
C PRO A 138 16.83 -1.69 13.16
N LEU A 139 15.54 -1.34 13.08
CA LEU A 139 14.51 -2.22 12.52
C LEU A 139 14.60 -2.25 11.00
N ALA A 140 14.81 -1.08 10.39
CA ALA A 140 14.93 -0.95 8.95
C ALA A 140 16.16 -1.67 8.39
N GLU A 141 17.31 -1.58 9.08
CA GLU A 141 18.52 -2.32 8.72
C GLU A 141 18.29 -3.83 8.60
N LYS A 142 17.50 -4.42 9.52
CA LYS A 142 17.14 -5.84 9.46
C LYS A 142 16.27 -6.18 8.25
N ALA A 143 15.28 -5.34 7.95
CA ALA A 143 14.41 -5.55 6.79
C ALA A 143 15.16 -5.33 5.45
N ILE A 144 16.09 -4.37 5.39
CA ILE A 144 16.99 -4.18 4.24
C ILE A 144 17.82 -5.44 4.01
N LEU A 145 18.39 -6.00 5.08
CA LEU A 145 19.22 -7.21 4.99
C LEU A 145 18.40 -8.41 4.51
N ALA A 146 17.16 -8.58 4.98
CA ALA A 146 16.26 -9.63 4.52
C ALA A 146 16.03 -9.60 3.00
N VAL A 147 15.84 -8.41 2.41
CA VAL A 147 15.71 -8.27 0.94
C VAL A 147 17.05 -8.52 0.25
N LYS A 148 18.14 -7.94 0.74
CA LYS A 148 19.49 -8.14 0.16
C LYS A 148 19.93 -9.61 0.16
N ASN A 149 19.55 -10.38 1.17
CA ASN A 149 19.87 -11.80 1.31
C ASN A 149 18.90 -12.72 0.56
N ASN A 150 17.92 -12.19 -0.18
CA ASN A 150 16.86 -12.95 -0.84
C ASN A 150 15.97 -13.77 0.12
N GLU A 151 15.91 -13.42 1.41
CA GLU A 151 14.94 -14.01 2.36
C GLU A 151 13.51 -13.53 2.06
N THR A 152 13.40 -12.32 1.48
CA THR A 152 12.16 -11.76 0.93
C THR A 152 12.46 -11.17 -0.44
N LYS A 153 11.69 -11.53 -1.47
CA LYS A 153 11.82 -11.00 -2.83
C LYS A 153 10.69 -10.05 -3.16
N ILE A 154 10.99 -8.83 -3.60
CA ILE A 154 10.02 -7.92 -4.19
C ILE A 154 9.93 -8.25 -5.68
N ILE A 155 8.75 -8.59 -6.18
CA ILE A 155 8.60 -9.15 -7.55
C ILE A 155 9.03 -8.17 -8.65
N THR A 156 9.03 -6.87 -8.38
CA THR A 156 9.35 -5.84 -9.37
C THR A 156 10.52 -4.96 -8.93
N GLU A 157 11.50 -4.79 -9.82
CA GLU A 157 12.72 -4.02 -9.53
C GLU A 157 12.44 -2.55 -9.16
N GLN A 158 11.43 -1.94 -9.78
CA GLN A 158 11.03 -0.56 -9.48
C GLN A 158 10.63 -0.40 -8.01
N HIS A 159 9.82 -1.33 -7.50
CA HIS A 159 9.34 -1.26 -6.13
C HIS A 159 10.41 -1.70 -5.12
N GLU A 160 11.35 -2.54 -5.53
CA GLU A 160 12.54 -2.84 -4.73
C GLU A 160 13.42 -1.58 -4.52
N LYS A 161 13.65 -0.80 -5.58
CA LYS A 161 14.34 0.49 -5.48
C LYS A 161 13.58 1.47 -4.57
N MET A 162 12.26 1.52 -4.69
CA MET A 162 11.41 2.34 -3.82
C MET A 162 11.53 1.88 -2.35
N PHE A 163 11.54 0.58 -2.10
CA PHE A 163 11.76 0.03 -0.77
C PHE A 163 13.10 0.50 -0.18
N TYR A 164 14.21 0.35 -0.90
CA TYR A 164 15.52 0.79 -0.38
C TYR A 164 15.55 2.28 -0.08
N HIS A 165 15.04 3.12 -1.00
CA HIS A 165 14.98 4.56 -0.79
C HIS A 165 14.26 4.94 0.50
N TRP A 166 13.09 4.34 0.78
CA TRP A 166 12.34 4.61 2.00
C TRP A 166 13.03 4.09 3.26
N MET A 167 13.64 2.91 3.18
CA MET A 167 14.24 2.26 4.34
C MET A 167 15.56 2.90 4.77
N GLU A 168 16.34 3.41 3.81
CA GLU A 168 17.60 4.10 4.06
C GLU A 168 17.39 5.51 4.64
N ASN A 169 16.25 6.15 4.35
CA ASN A 169 15.91 7.50 4.81
C ASN A 169 14.84 7.51 5.92
N ILE A 170 14.61 6.38 6.60
CA ILE A 170 13.54 6.24 7.58
C ILE A 170 13.78 7.10 8.83
N GLN A 171 12.74 7.79 9.28
CA GLN A 171 12.72 8.56 10.52
C GLN A 171 12.05 7.78 11.65
N ASP A 172 12.34 8.19 12.89
CA ASP A 172 11.69 7.61 14.07
C ASP A 172 10.17 7.81 14.01
N TRP A 173 9.44 6.74 14.32
CA TRP A 173 8.01 6.68 14.04
C TRP A 173 7.21 7.06 15.27
N ASN A 174 6.46 8.17 15.18
CA ASN A 174 5.44 8.51 16.17
C ASN A 174 4.30 7.49 16.12
N ILE A 175 4.16 6.69 17.18
CA ILE A 175 3.14 5.66 17.32
C ILE A 175 1.94 6.09 18.17
N SER A 176 1.95 7.27 18.80
CA SER A 176 0.82 7.75 19.61
C SER A 176 -0.12 8.67 18.83
N ARG A 177 -1.41 8.56 19.12
CA ARG A 177 -2.48 9.34 18.50
C ARG A 177 -3.47 9.80 19.56
N GLN A 178 -3.79 11.09 19.55
CA GLN A 178 -4.79 11.71 20.44
C GLN A 178 -6.22 11.46 19.91
N ILE A 179 -6.56 10.19 19.69
CA ILE A 179 -7.87 9.74 19.22
C ILE A 179 -8.41 8.65 20.16
N VAL A 180 -9.73 8.64 20.34
CA VAL A 180 -10.41 7.66 21.20
C VAL A 180 -10.52 6.28 20.55
N TRP A 181 -10.38 6.18 19.24
CA TRP A 181 -10.51 4.93 18.49
C TRP A 181 -9.13 4.33 18.20
N GLY A 182 -8.73 3.37 19.02
CA GLY A 182 -7.47 2.63 18.85
C GLY A 182 -7.14 1.79 20.07
N ILE A 183 -6.06 1.03 19.99
CA ILE A 183 -5.54 0.26 21.13
C ILE A 183 -4.85 1.25 22.08
N PRO A 184 -5.24 1.34 23.36
CA PRO A 184 -4.57 2.22 24.32
C PRO A 184 -3.10 1.86 24.49
N ILE A 185 -2.24 2.86 24.62
CA ILE A 185 -0.83 2.63 24.94
C ILE A 185 -0.75 2.19 26.41
N PRO A 186 -0.16 1.02 26.73
CA PRO A 186 -0.05 0.52 28.09
C PRO A 186 1.07 1.25 28.84
N ALA A 187 0.87 2.54 29.08
CA ALA A 187 1.81 3.43 29.73
C ALA A 187 1.10 4.34 30.74
N LYS A 188 1.90 4.98 31.59
CA LYS A 188 1.44 5.99 32.54
C LYS A 188 2.32 7.22 32.46
N LEU A 189 1.70 8.39 32.63
CA LEU A 189 2.36 9.68 32.68
C LEU A 189 2.35 10.22 34.11
N CYS A 190 3.42 10.88 34.52
CA CYS A 190 3.42 11.60 35.79
C CYS A 190 2.70 12.94 35.65
N ASN A 191 1.73 13.21 36.53
CA ASN A 191 0.98 14.48 36.50
C ASN A 191 1.79 15.71 36.98
N ALA A 192 2.97 15.50 37.56
CA ALA A 192 3.81 16.57 38.10
C ALA A 192 5.03 16.91 37.24
N CYS A 193 5.58 15.95 36.48
CA CYS A 193 6.78 16.15 35.67
C CYS A 193 6.67 15.59 34.24
N GLU A 194 5.50 15.10 33.85
CA GLU A 194 5.18 14.59 32.50
C GLU A 194 6.02 13.40 32.02
N ALA A 195 6.87 12.84 32.89
CA ALA A 195 7.64 11.63 32.60
C ALA A 195 6.70 10.45 32.28
N GLY A 196 6.93 9.80 31.13
CA GLY A 196 6.20 8.63 30.69
C GLY A 196 6.90 7.32 31.05
N TYR A 197 6.10 6.33 31.46
CA TYR A 197 6.57 4.99 31.83
C TYR A 197 5.70 3.93 31.16
N VAL A 198 6.32 2.98 30.47
CA VAL A 198 5.63 1.77 30.00
C VAL A 198 5.25 0.92 31.21
N ASP A 199 3.98 0.49 31.28
CA ASP A 199 3.41 -0.27 32.40
C ASP A 199 2.41 -1.31 31.90
N ILE A 200 2.93 -2.38 31.29
CA ILE A 200 2.14 -3.46 30.68
C ILE A 200 1.27 -4.17 31.72
N ASP A 201 1.79 -4.37 32.93
CA ASP A 201 1.11 -5.08 34.03
C ASP A 201 0.23 -4.15 34.90
N ASN A 202 0.17 -2.85 34.57
CA ASN A 202 -0.58 -1.83 35.29
C ASN A 202 -0.22 -1.74 36.80
N THR A 203 1.05 -1.92 37.14
CA THR A 203 1.52 -2.00 38.54
C THR A 203 2.13 -0.71 39.07
N LEU A 204 2.55 0.21 38.19
CA LEU A 204 3.22 1.44 38.59
C LEU A 204 2.22 2.45 39.17
N THR A 205 2.45 2.91 40.40
CA THR A 205 1.60 3.89 41.07
C THR A 205 2.28 5.24 41.29
N THR A 206 3.61 5.25 41.37
CA THR A 206 4.41 6.43 41.76
C THR A 206 5.52 6.70 40.74
N CYS A 207 5.72 7.98 40.42
CA CYS A 207 6.75 8.42 39.49
C CYS A 207 8.15 8.18 40.07
N LYS A 208 9.01 7.49 39.30
CA LYS A 208 10.39 7.18 39.71
C LYS A 208 11.31 8.41 39.71
N GLN A 209 10.95 9.46 38.97
CA GLN A 209 11.78 10.67 38.84
C GLN A 209 11.48 11.72 39.92
N CYS A 210 10.21 11.91 40.30
CA CYS A 210 9.82 12.97 41.24
C CYS A 210 8.93 12.53 42.42
N GLY A 211 8.55 11.25 42.49
CA GLY A 211 7.64 10.76 43.54
C GLY A 211 6.16 11.16 43.37
N GLY A 212 5.81 11.87 42.30
CA GLY A 212 4.44 12.27 41.99
C GLY A 212 3.53 11.12 41.56
N ASN A 213 2.23 11.40 41.43
CA ASN A 213 1.23 10.42 41.02
C ASN A 213 1.35 10.09 39.52
N LEU A 214 1.10 8.84 39.18
CA LEU A 214 1.00 8.37 37.80
C LEU A 214 -0.46 8.26 37.36
N ILE A 215 -0.76 8.76 36.18
CA ILE A 215 -2.06 8.66 35.52
C ILE A 215 -1.93 7.81 34.25
N GLN A 216 -3.00 7.11 33.88
CA GLN A 216 -3.03 6.28 32.68
C GLN A 216 -2.84 7.14 31.42
N GLU A 217 -1.98 6.69 30.51
CA GLU A 217 -1.87 7.27 29.17
C GLU A 217 -3.22 7.17 28.44
N THR A 218 -3.63 8.29 27.84
CA THR A 218 -4.90 8.39 27.10
C THR A 218 -4.72 8.26 25.60
N ASP A 219 -3.48 8.35 25.11
CA ASP A 219 -3.18 8.14 23.70
C ASP A 219 -3.42 6.69 23.27
N SER A 220 -3.83 6.55 22.01
CA SER A 220 -3.95 5.25 21.34
C SER A 220 -2.83 5.05 20.33
N PHE A 221 -2.54 3.78 20.01
CA PHE A 221 -1.58 3.44 18.98
C PHE A 221 -2.06 3.86 17.58
N ASP A 222 -1.10 4.25 16.74
CA ASP A 222 -1.26 4.37 15.30
C ASP A 222 -1.86 3.09 14.69
N THR A 223 -2.77 3.24 13.74
CA THR A 223 -3.38 2.08 13.05
C THR A 223 -2.34 1.27 12.28
N TRP A 224 -1.26 1.91 11.81
CA TRP A 224 -0.12 1.21 11.19
C TRP A 224 0.68 0.35 12.19
N PHE A 225 0.63 0.68 13.49
CA PHE A 225 1.27 -0.11 14.55
C PHE A 225 0.56 -1.43 14.80
N SER A 226 -0.78 -1.44 14.82
CA SER A 226 -1.52 -2.70 14.94
C SER A 226 -1.49 -3.52 13.65
N SER A 227 -1.73 -2.89 12.49
CA SER A 227 -1.74 -3.59 11.19
C SER A 227 -0.37 -4.13 10.78
N GLY A 228 0.72 -3.48 11.19
CA GLY A 228 2.08 -3.99 11.01
C GLY A 228 2.37 -5.30 11.75
N GLN A 229 1.50 -5.73 12.68
CA GLN A 229 1.68 -6.98 13.42
C GLN A 229 0.91 -8.14 12.79
N TRP A 230 0.12 -7.88 11.74
CA TRP A 230 -0.78 -8.84 11.09
C TRP A 230 -0.16 -10.23 10.82
N PRO A 231 1.06 -10.37 10.26
CA PRO A 231 1.57 -11.67 9.83
C PRO A 231 1.83 -12.67 10.97
N PHE A 232 2.09 -12.18 12.18
CA PHE A 232 2.39 -13.04 13.33
C PHE A 232 1.29 -12.99 14.39
N ALA A 233 0.70 -11.82 14.64
CA ALA A 233 -0.31 -11.66 15.69
C ALA A 233 -1.57 -12.48 15.40
N THR A 234 -1.94 -12.63 14.13
CA THR A 234 -3.05 -13.49 13.72
C THR A 234 -2.76 -14.97 14.00
N LEU A 235 -1.57 -15.45 13.67
CA LEU A 235 -1.20 -16.86 13.80
C LEU A 235 -0.88 -17.27 15.25
N MET A 236 -0.34 -16.36 16.06
CA MET A 236 -0.02 -16.63 17.47
C MET A 236 -1.25 -16.68 18.37
N ASN A 237 -2.35 -16.03 17.97
CA ASN A 237 -3.55 -15.89 18.80
C ASN A 237 -4.78 -16.64 18.27
N THR A 238 -4.67 -17.41 17.18
CA THR A 238 -5.77 -18.23 16.63
C THR A 238 -5.82 -19.62 17.24
N LYS A 239 -4.95 -20.53 16.77
CA LYS A 239 -4.91 -21.93 17.17
C LYS A 239 -3.48 -22.35 17.42
N LYS A 240 -3.28 -23.14 18.49
CA LYS A 240 -1.97 -23.70 18.82
C LYS A 240 -1.38 -24.46 17.60
N GLY A 241 -0.17 -24.11 17.21
CA GLY A 241 0.52 -24.70 16.05
C GLY A 241 0.37 -23.93 14.74
N ASP A 242 -0.52 -22.93 14.66
CA ASP A 242 -0.72 -22.16 13.42
C ASP A 242 0.52 -21.34 13.07
N PHE A 243 1.14 -20.70 14.06
CA PHE A 243 2.37 -19.93 13.85
C PHE A 243 3.49 -20.81 13.27
N GLU A 244 3.76 -21.96 13.88
CA GLU A 244 4.81 -22.87 13.41
C GLU A 244 4.53 -23.45 12.03
N LYS A 245 3.25 -23.62 11.68
CA LYS A 245 2.83 -24.21 10.41
C LYS A 245 2.79 -23.19 9.26
N TYR A 246 2.36 -21.97 9.52
CA TYR A 246 2.03 -20.98 8.48
C TYR A 246 2.94 -19.75 8.47
N TYR A 247 3.89 -19.63 9.40
CA TYR A 247 4.88 -18.55 9.42
C TYR A 247 6.31 -19.05 9.14
N PRO A 248 7.07 -18.40 8.23
CA PRO A 248 6.70 -17.25 7.38
C PRO A 248 5.59 -17.57 6.37
N THR A 249 4.80 -16.56 6.00
CA THR A 249 3.84 -16.69 4.89
C THR A 249 4.58 -16.68 3.54
N GLN A 250 3.92 -17.07 2.44
CA GLN A 250 4.59 -17.14 1.13
C GLN A 250 4.54 -15.82 0.36
N VAL A 251 3.35 -15.22 0.23
CA VAL A 251 3.13 -14.07 -0.65
C VAL A 251 2.36 -12.99 0.11
N MET A 252 2.94 -11.79 0.16
CA MET A 252 2.27 -10.57 0.58
C MET A 252 1.81 -9.80 -0.66
N GLU A 253 0.51 -9.85 -0.94
CA GLU A 253 -0.11 -9.16 -2.08
C GLU A 253 -0.81 -7.88 -1.59
N THR A 254 -0.48 -6.74 -2.22
CA THR A 254 -1.16 -5.47 -1.95
C THR A 254 -0.86 -4.39 -3.00
N GLY A 255 -1.52 -3.24 -2.92
CA GLY A 255 -1.25 -2.08 -3.77
C GLY A 255 0.09 -1.45 -3.42
N PHE A 256 0.84 -0.97 -4.41
CA PHE A 256 2.14 -0.35 -4.15
C PHE A 256 2.08 0.89 -3.25
N ASP A 257 0.92 1.53 -3.13
CA ASP A 257 0.70 2.77 -2.37
C ASP A 257 0.88 2.60 -0.86
N ILE A 258 0.77 1.37 -0.35
CA ILE A 258 0.99 1.05 1.07
C ILE A 258 2.24 0.20 1.32
N LEU A 259 3.17 0.12 0.37
CA LEU A 259 4.49 -0.50 0.58
C LEU A 259 5.19 0.06 1.81
N PHE A 260 5.27 1.40 1.92
CA PHE A 260 5.93 2.07 3.03
C PHE A 260 5.15 1.98 4.35
N PHE A 261 3.84 2.22 4.29
CA PHE A 261 2.99 2.32 5.48
C PHE A 261 2.69 0.97 6.13
N TRP A 262 2.61 -0.11 5.33
CA TRP A 262 2.17 -1.41 5.81
C TRP A 262 3.22 -2.52 5.63
N VAL A 263 3.63 -2.80 4.39
CA VAL A 263 4.53 -3.93 4.08
C VAL A 263 5.85 -3.81 4.83
N VAL A 264 6.48 -2.63 4.74
CA VAL A 264 7.72 -2.31 5.47
C VAL A 264 7.53 -2.45 6.99
N ARG A 265 6.40 -1.98 7.55
CA ARG A 265 6.10 -2.11 8.98
C ARG A 265 5.95 -3.56 9.40
N MET A 266 5.30 -4.39 8.57
CA MET A 266 5.22 -5.84 8.78
C MET A 266 6.58 -6.53 8.76
N MET A 267 7.48 -6.14 7.85
CA MET A 267 8.84 -6.67 7.83
C MET A 267 9.60 -6.33 9.12
N MET A 268 9.60 -5.05 9.49
CA MET A 268 10.33 -4.58 10.67
C MET A 268 9.81 -5.20 11.96
N LEU A 269 8.51 -5.16 12.20
CA LEU A 269 7.90 -5.71 13.42
C LEU A 269 7.94 -7.24 13.42
N GLY A 270 7.70 -7.88 12.28
CA GLY A 270 7.80 -9.32 12.12
C GLY A 270 9.20 -9.84 12.48
N ILE A 271 10.25 -9.29 11.86
CA ILE A 271 11.63 -9.70 12.15
C ILE A 271 12.01 -9.37 13.60
N TYR A 272 11.54 -8.24 14.14
CA TYR A 272 11.80 -7.87 15.52
C TYR A 272 11.24 -8.87 16.53
N VAL A 273 9.98 -9.29 16.34
CA VAL A 273 9.28 -10.19 17.27
C VAL A 273 9.67 -11.65 17.07
N THR A 274 9.82 -12.10 15.82
CA THR A 274 9.92 -13.53 15.50
C THR A 274 11.35 -13.96 15.13
N GLY A 275 12.22 -13.02 14.80
CA GLY A 275 13.56 -13.30 14.26
C GLY A 275 13.56 -13.82 12.81
N LYS A 276 12.42 -13.86 12.12
CA LYS A 276 12.31 -14.29 10.72
C LYS A 276 11.56 -13.25 9.88
N THR A 277 11.76 -13.28 8.57
CA THR A 277 10.95 -12.48 7.65
C THR A 277 9.48 -12.93 7.69
N PRO A 278 8.51 -12.01 7.57
CA PRO A 278 7.09 -12.37 7.62
C PRO A 278 6.59 -13.08 6.35
N PHE A 279 7.24 -12.84 5.21
CA PHE A 279 6.86 -13.38 3.90
C PHE A 279 8.08 -13.57 3.00
N SER A 280 8.03 -14.56 2.10
CA SER A 280 9.10 -14.82 1.12
C SER A 280 9.00 -14.00 -0.16
N HIS A 281 7.79 -13.56 -0.55
CA HIS A 281 7.56 -12.74 -1.74
C HIS A 281 6.63 -11.56 -1.44
N ILE A 282 6.92 -10.40 -2.01
CA ILE A 282 6.04 -9.23 -2.02
C ILE A 282 5.57 -8.99 -3.45
N TYR A 283 4.28 -9.18 -3.70
CA TYR A 283 3.62 -8.87 -4.96
C TYR A 283 2.89 -7.53 -4.82
N LEU A 284 3.34 -6.51 -5.57
CA LEU A 284 2.69 -5.21 -5.57
C LEU A 284 1.92 -5.03 -6.86
N HIS A 285 0.60 -4.91 -6.77
CA HIS A 285 -0.24 -4.55 -7.92
C HIS A 285 -0.37 -3.02 -8.03
N GLY A 286 -0.73 -2.53 -9.23
CA GLY A 286 -1.09 -1.13 -9.40
C GLY A 286 -2.49 -0.80 -8.90
N LEU A 287 -2.84 0.47 -8.92
CA LEU A 287 -4.14 0.97 -8.51
C LEU A 287 -5.15 0.90 -9.67
N VAL A 288 -6.39 0.55 -9.33
CA VAL A 288 -7.50 0.67 -10.27
C VAL A 288 -7.92 2.14 -10.36
N ARG A 289 -7.94 2.65 -11.58
CA ARG A 289 -8.34 4.01 -11.95
C ARG A 289 -9.62 3.96 -12.76
N ASP A 290 -10.30 5.10 -12.86
CA ASP A 290 -11.42 5.22 -13.78
C ASP A 290 -10.94 5.08 -15.25
N ALA A 291 -11.89 4.97 -16.18
CA ALA A 291 -11.59 4.83 -17.61
C ALA A 291 -10.75 5.99 -18.20
N LYS A 292 -10.65 7.13 -17.49
CA LYS A 292 -9.86 8.32 -17.88
C LYS A 292 -8.51 8.40 -17.14
N GLY A 293 -8.13 7.40 -16.35
CA GLY A 293 -6.88 7.36 -15.60
C GLY A 293 -6.86 8.19 -14.32
N LYS A 294 -8.01 8.67 -13.83
CA LYS A 294 -8.06 9.36 -12.54
C LYS A 294 -8.21 8.35 -11.41
N LYS A 295 -7.51 8.60 -10.29
CA LYS A 295 -7.71 7.85 -9.04
C LYS A 295 -9.20 7.88 -8.67
N MET A 296 -9.78 6.72 -8.42
CA MET A 296 -11.16 6.62 -7.96
C MET A 296 -11.27 7.15 -6.53
N SER A 297 -12.19 8.08 -6.29
CA SER A 297 -12.50 8.55 -4.92
C SER A 297 -13.97 8.94 -4.80
N LYS A 298 -14.54 8.69 -3.62
CA LYS A 298 -15.95 9.05 -3.34
C LYS A 298 -16.21 10.54 -3.57
N SER A 299 -15.23 11.40 -3.23
CA SER A 299 -15.29 12.85 -3.46
C SER A 299 -15.34 13.25 -4.94
N LYS A 300 -14.74 12.47 -5.84
CA LYS A 300 -14.74 12.73 -7.28
C LYS A 300 -15.95 12.13 -8.01
N GLY A 301 -16.78 11.36 -7.31
CA GLY A 301 -17.96 10.69 -7.89
C GLY A 301 -17.64 9.65 -8.96
N ASN A 302 -16.37 9.26 -9.13
CA ASN A 302 -15.90 8.33 -10.16
C ASN A 302 -15.63 6.92 -9.62
N VAL A 303 -16.20 6.58 -8.46
CA VAL A 303 -16.12 5.24 -7.88
C VAL A 303 -17.16 4.37 -8.56
N ILE A 304 -16.72 3.24 -9.11
CA ILE A 304 -17.62 2.20 -9.59
C ILE A 304 -17.61 1.08 -8.56
N SER A 305 -18.79 0.68 -8.09
CA SER A 305 -18.90 -0.42 -7.14
C SER A 305 -18.55 -1.74 -7.83
N PRO A 306 -17.64 -2.57 -7.28
CA PRO A 306 -17.39 -3.91 -7.81
C PRO A 306 -18.67 -4.76 -7.89
N LEU A 307 -19.61 -4.57 -6.95
CA LEU A 307 -20.88 -5.29 -6.93
C LEU A 307 -21.80 -4.89 -8.09
N GLU A 308 -21.79 -3.61 -8.49
CA GLU A 308 -22.56 -3.13 -9.64
C GLU A 308 -22.03 -3.76 -10.93
N ILE A 309 -20.71 -3.75 -11.12
CA ILE A 309 -20.08 -4.38 -12.29
C ILE A 309 -20.34 -5.89 -12.30
N SER A 310 -20.14 -6.57 -11.17
CA SER A 310 -20.38 -8.01 -11.05
C SER A 310 -21.85 -8.38 -11.31
N THR A 311 -22.81 -7.56 -10.86
CA THR A 311 -24.23 -7.78 -11.13
C THR A 311 -24.54 -7.63 -12.62
N GLN A 312 -23.93 -6.66 -13.30
CA GLN A 312 -24.20 -6.37 -14.71
C GLN A 312 -23.52 -7.38 -15.66
N TYR A 313 -22.28 -7.76 -15.36
CA TYR A 313 -21.43 -8.54 -16.28
C TYR A 313 -21.04 -9.93 -15.77
N GLY A 314 -21.21 -10.22 -14.49
CA GLY A 314 -20.78 -11.45 -13.83
C GLY A 314 -19.44 -11.31 -13.10
N THR A 315 -19.30 -12.01 -11.97
CA THR A 315 -18.09 -11.96 -11.13
C THR A 315 -16.85 -12.48 -11.87
N ASP A 316 -16.97 -13.57 -12.64
CA ASP A 316 -15.84 -14.10 -13.41
C ASP A 316 -15.37 -13.14 -14.50
N ALA A 317 -16.30 -12.42 -15.13
CA ALA A 317 -15.97 -11.40 -16.11
C ALA A 317 -15.18 -10.24 -15.47
N LEU A 318 -15.58 -9.80 -14.26
CA LEU A 318 -14.84 -8.79 -13.52
C LEU A 318 -13.44 -9.30 -13.13
N ARG A 319 -13.32 -10.53 -12.63
CA ARG A 319 -12.02 -11.14 -12.26
C ARG A 319 -11.07 -11.17 -13.45
N MET A 320 -11.51 -11.69 -14.60
CA MET A 320 -10.72 -11.69 -15.84
C MET A 320 -10.39 -10.27 -16.30
N GLY A 321 -11.35 -9.35 -16.21
CA GLY A 321 -11.18 -7.94 -16.54
C GLY A 321 -10.03 -7.27 -15.78
N LEU A 322 -9.86 -7.62 -14.50
CA LEU A 322 -8.84 -7.07 -13.60
C LEU A 322 -7.46 -7.74 -13.74
N VAL A 323 -7.42 -9.04 -14.06
CA VAL A 323 -6.15 -9.82 -14.08
C VAL A 323 -5.51 -9.81 -15.47
N VAL A 324 -6.28 -10.00 -16.53
CA VAL A 324 -5.74 -10.19 -17.89
C VAL A 324 -5.06 -8.92 -18.38
N ASN A 325 -3.84 -9.07 -18.90
CA ASN A 325 -2.97 -7.98 -19.36
C ASN A 325 -2.74 -6.87 -18.31
N ASN A 326 -2.74 -7.23 -17.02
CA ASN A 326 -2.44 -6.31 -15.92
C ASN A 326 -1.18 -6.74 -15.16
N ALA A 327 -0.02 -6.26 -15.63
CA ALA A 327 1.26 -6.60 -15.03
C ALA A 327 1.40 -6.06 -13.59
N PRO A 328 2.15 -6.74 -12.71
CA PRO A 328 2.41 -6.24 -11.36
C PRO A 328 3.02 -4.83 -11.41
N GLY A 329 2.60 -3.97 -10.49
CA GLY A 329 3.09 -2.62 -10.34
C GLY A 329 2.51 -1.58 -11.32
N VAL A 330 1.67 -2.00 -12.27
CA VAL A 330 1.10 -1.10 -13.29
C VAL A 330 -0.34 -0.77 -12.95
N ASP A 331 -0.67 0.53 -12.96
CA ASP A 331 -2.04 0.99 -12.78
C ASP A 331 -2.94 0.54 -13.94
N MET A 332 -4.18 0.20 -13.62
CA MET A 332 -5.19 -0.22 -14.60
C MET A 332 -6.30 0.81 -14.69
N ASN A 333 -6.64 1.23 -15.90
CA ASN A 333 -7.88 1.94 -16.17
C ASN A 333 -9.01 0.93 -16.36
N LEU A 334 -9.99 0.93 -15.46
CA LEU A 334 -11.14 0.04 -15.56
C LEU A 334 -12.17 0.62 -16.53
N ASP A 335 -12.19 0.09 -17.75
CA ASP A 335 -13.28 0.30 -18.70
C ASP A 335 -14.30 -0.84 -18.56
N PRO A 336 -15.57 -0.56 -18.18
CA PRO A 336 -16.63 -1.58 -18.13
C PRO A 336 -16.79 -2.36 -19.45
N LYS A 337 -16.44 -1.79 -20.61
CA LYS A 337 -16.44 -2.52 -21.90
C LYS A 337 -15.42 -3.65 -21.93
N LYS A 338 -14.27 -3.49 -21.24
CA LYS A 338 -13.29 -4.57 -21.08
C LYS A 338 -13.92 -5.73 -20.30
N VAL A 339 -14.69 -5.44 -19.25
CA VAL A 339 -15.40 -6.46 -18.46
C VAL A 339 -16.50 -7.13 -19.30
N GLU A 340 -17.24 -6.36 -20.11
CA GLU A 340 -18.26 -6.89 -21.02
C GLU A 340 -17.66 -7.92 -22.01
N ALA A 341 -16.44 -7.71 -22.49
CA ALA A 341 -15.77 -8.68 -23.35
C ALA A 341 -15.59 -10.04 -22.66
N TYR A 342 -15.26 -10.07 -21.37
CA TYR A 342 -15.13 -11.32 -20.62
C TYR A 342 -16.47 -11.95 -20.22
N LYS A 343 -17.56 -11.17 -20.18
CA LYS A 343 -18.91 -11.74 -20.15
C LYS A 343 -19.19 -12.55 -21.42
N LYS A 344 -18.79 -12.04 -22.59
CA LYS A 344 -18.91 -12.76 -23.86
C LYS A 344 -18.03 -14.01 -23.88
N PHE A 345 -16.87 -13.96 -23.22
CA PHE A 345 -16.03 -15.15 -23.01
C PHE A 345 -16.71 -16.21 -22.15
N ALA A 346 -17.31 -15.83 -21.01
CA ALA A 346 -18.14 -16.75 -20.23
C ALA A 346 -19.24 -17.40 -21.08
N ASN A 347 -19.94 -16.64 -21.92
CA ASN A 347 -20.94 -17.22 -22.84
C ASN A 347 -20.31 -18.17 -23.88
N LYS A 348 -19.12 -17.86 -24.40
CA LYS A 348 -18.39 -18.74 -25.33
C LYS A 348 -18.01 -20.06 -24.65
N ILE A 349 -17.57 -20.03 -23.38
CA ILE A 349 -17.31 -21.23 -22.58
C ILE A 349 -18.58 -22.07 -22.48
N TRP A 350 -19.70 -21.46 -22.09
CA TRP A 350 -20.98 -22.17 -21.98
C TRP A 350 -21.42 -22.83 -23.29
N ASN A 351 -21.30 -22.11 -24.41
CA ASN A 351 -21.66 -22.62 -25.73
C ASN A 351 -20.75 -23.78 -26.16
N ALA A 352 -19.45 -23.68 -25.92
CA ALA A 352 -18.50 -24.75 -26.20
C ALA A 352 -18.80 -25.98 -25.34
N THR A 353 -19.06 -25.82 -24.04
CA THR A 353 -19.46 -26.90 -23.14
C THR A 353 -20.71 -27.63 -23.64
N ARG A 354 -21.76 -26.88 -23.97
CA ARG A 354 -23.01 -27.47 -24.49
C ARG A 354 -22.75 -28.28 -25.76
N PHE A 355 -21.94 -27.74 -26.66
CA PHE A 355 -21.59 -28.43 -27.90
C PHE A 355 -20.83 -29.74 -27.62
N VAL A 356 -19.80 -29.70 -26.78
CA VAL A 356 -19.01 -30.89 -26.42
C VAL A 356 -19.92 -31.94 -25.79
N LEU A 357 -20.74 -31.58 -24.80
CA LEU A 357 -21.68 -32.51 -24.16
C LEU A 357 -22.65 -33.15 -25.16
N GLU A 358 -23.17 -32.37 -26.13
CA GLU A 358 -24.04 -32.92 -27.17
C GLU A 358 -23.30 -33.91 -28.07
N LYS A 359 -22.05 -33.61 -28.44
CA LYS A 359 -21.27 -34.47 -29.32
C LYS A 359 -20.63 -35.66 -28.63
N THR A 360 -20.51 -35.66 -27.31
CA THR A 360 -19.95 -36.78 -26.55
C THR A 360 -21.01 -37.54 -25.76
N ALA A 361 -22.30 -37.33 -26.04
CA ALA A 361 -23.40 -37.97 -25.31
C ALA A 361 -23.42 -39.51 -25.46
N ASP A 362 -22.96 -40.01 -26.61
CA ASP A 362 -22.88 -41.45 -26.91
C ASP A 362 -21.54 -42.08 -26.48
N LEU A 363 -20.61 -41.29 -25.92
CA LEU A 363 -19.30 -41.79 -25.52
C LEU A 363 -19.41 -42.56 -24.20
N GLU A 364 -19.47 -43.89 -24.28
CA GLU A 364 -19.60 -44.75 -23.09
C GLU A 364 -18.34 -44.76 -22.21
N LYS A 365 -17.16 -44.61 -22.82
CA LYS A 365 -15.86 -44.59 -22.14
C LYS A 365 -14.82 -43.88 -22.98
N ASP A 366 -13.83 -43.29 -22.30
CA ASP A 366 -12.66 -42.72 -22.96
C ASP A 366 -11.91 -43.81 -23.76
N VAL A 367 -11.53 -43.49 -24.99
CA VAL A 367 -10.74 -44.39 -25.85
C VAL A 367 -9.32 -43.87 -26.05
N GLN A 368 -8.44 -44.72 -26.57
CA GLN A 368 -7.11 -44.30 -26.95
C GLN A 368 -7.19 -43.31 -28.14
N LEU A 369 -6.49 -42.17 -28.01
CA LEU A 369 -6.42 -41.19 -29.09
C LEU A 369 -5.65 -41.75 -30.28
N ASN A 370 -6.11 -41.42 -31.49
CA ASN A 370 -5.34 -41.64 -32.71
C ASN A 370 -4.11 -40.70 -32.74
N ASN A 371 -3.23 -40.87 -33.73
CA ASN A 371 -1.99 -40.08 -33.81
C ASN A 371 -2.24 -38.57 -33.95
N GLU A 372 -3.29 -38.15 -34.67
CA GLU A 372 -3.59 -36.73 -34.90
C GLU A 372 -4.14 -36.06 -33.62
N ASP A 373 -5.08 -36.71 -32.94
CA ASP A 373 -5.68 -36.25 -31.70
C ASP A 373 -4.67 -36.31 -30.55
N GLN A 374 -3.79 -37.31 -30.53
CA GLN A 374 -2.67 -37.40 -29.60
C GLN A 374 -1.70 -36.22 -29.78
N ALA A 375 -1.36 -35.86 -31.02
CA ALA A 375 -0.51 -34.70 -31.27
C ALA A 375 -1.15 -33.37 -30.82
N VAL A 376 -2.48 -33.22 -30.97
CA VAL A 376 -3.21 -32.05 -30.45
C VAL A 376 -3.23 -32.04 -28.93
N TYR A 377 -3.41 -33.20 -28.28
CA TYR A 377 -3.33 -33.31 -26.83
C TYR A 377 -1.92 -32.96 -26.32
N GLU A 378 -0.86 -33.42 -26.98
CA GLU A 378 0.52 -33.06 -26.64
C GLU A 378 0.78 -31.55 -26.78
N ALA A 379 0.24 -30.92 -27.83
CA ALA A 379 0.32 -29.46 -27.98
C ALA A 379 -0.38 -28.71 -26.84
N TRP A 380 -1.53 -29.20 -26.38
CA TRP A 380 -2.20 -28.66 -25.19
C TRP A 380 -1.33 -28.80 -23.92
N ARG A 381 -0.68 -29.94 -23.73
CA ARG A 381 0.20 -30.18 -22.57
C ARG A 381 1.36 -29.20 -22.50
N GLU A 382 1.94 -28.82 -23.64
CA GLU A 382 2.97 -27.77 -23.68
C GLU A 382 2.39 -26.39 -23.30
N ILE A 383 1.19 -26.04 -23.78
CA ILE A 383 0.51 -24.79 -23.38
C ILE A 383 0.17 -24.79 -21.89
N GLN A 384 -0.32 -25.90 -21.34
CA GLN A 384 -0.61 -26.03 -19.91
C GLN A 384 0.66 -25.81 -19.08
N LYS A 385 1.78 -26.42 -19.48
CA LYS A 385 3.08 -26.24 -18.83
C LYS A 385 3.53 -24.78 -18.86
N ASP A 386 3.41 -24.13 -20.01
CA ASP A 386 3.73 -22.70 -20.18
C ASP A 386 2.87 -21.79 -19.30
N ILE A 387 1.60 -22.13 -19.10
CA ILE A 387 0.68 -21.41 -18.19
C ILE A 387 1.10 -21.65 -16.73
N THR A 388 1.46 -22.89 -16.38
CA THR A 388 1.98 -23.21 -15.04
C THR A 388 3.25 -22.43 -14.74
N ASP A 389 4.20 -22.37 -15.67
CA ASP A 389 5.43 -21.60 -15.50
C ASP A 389 5.14 -20.10 -15.30
N ASP A 390 4.12 -19.54 -15.94
CA ASP A 390 3.69 -18.17 -15.69
C ASP A 390 3.09 -17.98 -14.29
N LEU A 391 2.28 -18.91 -13.80
CA LEU A 391 1.72 -18.87 -12.44
C LEU A 391 2.82 -18.93 -11.38
N GLU A 392 3.76 -19.86 -11.52
CA GLU A 392 4.91 -20.03 -10.60
C GLU A 392 5.83 -18.80 -10.57
N ASN A 393 5.87 -18.03 -11.66
CA ASN A 393 6.64 -16.78 -11.75
C ASN A 393 5.80 -15.52 -11.51
N PHE A 394 4.61 -15.65 -10.89
CA PHE A 394 3.71 -14.53 -10.59
C PHE A 394 3.25 -13.72 -11.83
N ARG A 395 3.33 -14.29 -13.03
CA ARG A 395 2.88 -13.69 -14.30
C ARG A 395 1.41 -14.02 -14.58
N LEU A 396 0.54 -13.75 -13.58
CA LEU A 396 -0.89 -14.09 -13.63
C LEU A 396 -1.62 -13.48 -14.84
N HIS A 397 -1.21 -12.28 -15.24
CA HIS A 397 -1.73 -11.57 -16.40
C HIS A 397 -1.42 -12.24 -17.74
N ILE A 398 -0.29 -12.95 -17.84
CA ILE A 398 0.11 -13.73 -19.02
C ILE A 398 -0.58 -15.09 -18.97
N ALA A 399 -0.56 -15.77 -17.82
CA ALA A 399 -1.24 -17.05 -17.63
C ALA A 399 -2.73 -16.98 -18.02
N SER A 400 -3.44 -15.94 -17.53
CA SER A 400 -4.85 -15.69 -17.84
C SER A 400 -5.10 -15.34 -19.32
N GLN A 401 -4.18 -14.60 -19.96
CA GLN A 401 -4.25 -14.31 -21.40
C GLN A 401 -4.04 -15.56 -22.25
N LYS A 402 -3.08 -16.41 -21.91
CA LYS A 402 -2.77 -17.66 -22.62
C LYS A 402 -3.95 -18.62 -22.61
N ILE A 403 -4.57 -18.87 -21.45
CA ILE A 403 -5.75 -19.76 -21.38
C ILE A 403 -6.95 -19.17 -22.11
N TYR A 404 -7.16 -17.85 -22.03
CA TYR A 404 -8.20 -17.17 -22.80
C TYR A 404 -8.01 -17.36 -24.32
N ASP A 405 -6.80 -17.10 -24.82
CA ASP A 405 -6.48 -17.23 -26.24
C ASP A 405 -6.58 -18.67 -26.72
N TYR A 406 -6.06 -19.62 -25.94
CA TYR A 406 -6.13 -21.04 -26.26
C TYR A 406 -7.58 -21.51 -26.35
N PHE A 407 -8.40 -21.22 -25.33
CA PHE A 407 -9.79 -21.66 -25.30
C PHE A 407 -10.57 -21.09 -26.49
N TRP A 408 -10.39 -19.79 -26.77
CA TRP A 408 -11.16 -19.15 -27.82
C TRP A 408 -10.67 -19.54 -29.22
N LYS A 409 -9.40 -19.26 -29.53
CA LYS A 409 -8.89 -19.33 -30.91
C LYS A 409 -8.51 -20.75 -31.30
N VAL A 410 -7.93 -21.52 -30.38
CA VAL A 410 -7.46 -22.88 -30.70
C VAL A 410 -8.56 -23.89 -30.43
N PHE A 411 -9.08 -23.96 -29.20
CA PHE A 411 -10.07 -24.97 -28.85
C PHE A 411 -11.39 -24.75 -29.59
N CYS A 412 -11.99 -23.56 -29.51
CA CYS A 412 -13.28 -23.33 -30.14
C CYS A 412 -13.22 -23.14 -31.66
N ASP A 413 -12.31 -22.31 -32.15
CA ASP A 413 -12.35 -21.91 -33.57
C ASP A 413 -11.64 -22.93 -34.49
N GLU A 414 -10.73 -23.78 -33.96
CA GLU A 414 -10.00 -24.79 -34.74
C GLU A 414 -10.34 -26.24 -34.32
N ILE A 415 -10.13 -26.62 -33.06
CA ILE A 415 -10.26 -28.03 -32.61
C ILE A 415 -11.72 -28.48 -32.68
N ILE A 416 -12.66 -27.69 -32.15
CA ILE A 416 -14.09 -28.03 -32.20
C ILE A 416 -14.57 -28.18 -33.64
N GLU A 417 -14.24 -27.25 -34.54
CA GLU A 417 -14.74 -27.29 -35.92
C GLU A 417 -14.13 -28.45 -36.72
N THR A 418 -12.85 -28.77 -36.51
CA THR A 418 -12.21 -29.93 -37.16
C THR A 418 -12.80 -31.26 -36.68
N ARG A 419 -13.01 -31.42 -35.37
CA ARG A 419 -13.54 -32.67 -34.78
C ARG A 419 -15.01 -32.85 -35.07
N LYS A 420 -15.78 -31.76 -35.14
CA LYS A 420 -17.18 -31.78 -35.56
C LYS A 420 -17.39 -32.47 -36.91
N THR A 421 -16.56 -32.15 -37.91
CA THR A 421 -16.64 -32.79 -39.23
C THR A 421 -16.35 -34.30 -39.11
N ARG A 422 -15.28 -34.68 -38.40
CA ARG A 422 -14.93 -36.09 -38.17
C ARG A 422 -16.03 -36.89 -37.45
N ILE A 423 -16.65 -36.30 -36.44
CA ILE A 423 -17.76 -36.91 -35.69
C ILE A 423 -18.98 -37.10 -36.58
N LEU A 424 -19.34 -36.10 -37.40
CA LEU A 424 -20.48 -36.19 -38.33
C LEU A 424 -20.27 -37.22 -39.43
N GLU A 425 -19.04 -37.38 -39.91
CA GLU A 425 -18.66 -38.37 -40.92
C GLU A 425 -18.42 -39.77 -40.35
N ASN A 426 -18.54 -39.93 -39.02
CA ASN A 426 -18.25 -41.16 -38.29
C ASN A 426 -16.82 -41.69 -38.53
N ASN A 427 -15.87 -40.77 -38.75
CA ASN A 427 -14.47 -41.09 -39.04
C ASN A 427 -13.61 -40.94 -37.79
N GLU A 428 -13.20 -42.08 -37.21
CA GLU A 428 -12.45 -42.13 -35.94
C GLU A 428 -13.14 -41.30 -34.83
N LYS A 429 -14.48 -41.43 -34.80
CA LYS A 429 -15.42 -40.64 -33.98
C LYS A 429 -15.05 -40.66 -32.49
N GLU A 430 -14.84 -41.84 -31.91
CA GLU A 430 -14.61 -41.99 -30.46
C GLU A 430 -13.32 -41.28 -30.00
N SER A 431 -12.27 -41.25 -30.84
CA SER A 431 -11.02 -40.53 -30.57
C SER A 431 -11.26 -39.02 -30.53
N ALA A 432 -12.02 -38.49 -31.49
CA ALA A 432 -12.38 -37.08 -31.54
C ALA A 432 -13.24 -36.65 -30.34
N GLU A 433 -14.21 -37.47 -29.95
CA GLU A 433 -15.07 -37.25 -28.77
C GLU A 433 -14.26 -37.26 -27.48
N THR A 434 -13.38 -38.26 -27.31
CA THR A 434 -12.50 -38.38 -26.14
C THR A 434 -11.56 -37.18 -26.02
N LEU A 435 -10.99 -36.71 -27.13
CA LEU A 435 -10.16 -35.52 -27.14
C LEU A 435 -10.94 -34.27 -26.69
N LEU A 436 -12.12 -34.03 -27.26
CA LEU A 436 -12.93 -32.85 -26.93
C LEU A 436 -13.31 -32.81 -25.45
N LEU A 437 -13.77 -33.93 -24.90
CA LEU A 437 -14.14 -34.01 -23.48
C LEU A 437 -12.93 -33.85 -22.56
N THR A 438 -11.80 -34.50 -22.89
CA THR A 438 -10.54 -34.38 -22.13
C THR A 438 -10.04 -32.94 -22.11
N LEU A 439 -9.94 -32.30 -23.27
CA LEU A 439 -9.48 -30.91 -23.36
C LEU A 439 -10.42 -29.95 -22.64
N LEU A 440 -11.74 -30.11 -22.75
CA LEU A 440 -12.69 -29.25 -22.04
C LEU A 440 -12.48 -29.35 -20.52
N ARG A 441 -12.36 -30.57 -19.99
CA ARG A 441 -12.12 -30.83 -18.57
C ARG A 441 -10.82 -30.17 -18.09
N GLU A 442 -9.70 -30.41 -18.78
CA GLU A 442 -8.41 -29.85 -18.38
C GLU A 442 -8.38 -28.32 -18.50
N GLN A 443 -9.02 -27.73 -19.52
CA GLN A 443 -9.14 -26.28 -19.64
C GLN A 443 -9.96 -25.66 -18.50
N MET A 444 -10.99 -26.34 -17.98
CA MET A 444 -11.72 -25.84 -16.80
C MET A 444 -10.85 -25.80 -15.56
N ILE A 445 -9.99 -26.81 -15.34
CA ILE A 445 -9.00 -26.82 -14.25
C ILE A 445 -8.08 -25.60 -14.38
N VAL A 446 -7.51 -25.38 -15.57
CA VAL A 446 -6.57 -24.28 -15.81
C VAL A 446 -7.23 -22.90 -15.70
N LEU A 447 -8.50 -22.78 -16.09
CA LEU A 447 -9.24 -21.53 -16.06
C LEU A 447 -9.80 -21.20 -14.65
N HIS A 448 -9.96 -22.20 -13.78
CA HIS A 448 -10.61 -22.05 -12.47
C HIS A 448 -10.02 -20.97 -11.57
N PRO A 449 -8.68 -20.79 -11.46
CA PRO A 449 -8.10 -19.70 -10.67
C PRO A 449 -8.58 -18.31 -11.10
N PHE A 450 -8.97 -18.15 -12.37
CA PHE A 450 -9.40 -16.87 -12.94
C PHE A 450 -10.91 -16.73 -12.96
N MET A 451 -11.64 -17.79 -13.35
CA MET A 451 -13.10 -17.79 -13.52
C MET A 451 -13.78 -18.90 -12.70
N PRO A 452 -13.73 -18.85 -11.35
CA PRO A 452 -14.13 -19.98 -10.51
C PRO A 452 -15.61 -20.35 -10.61
N PHE A 453 -16.53 -19.40 -10.86
CA PHE A 453 -17.96 -19.71 -10.78
C PHE A 453 -18.45 -20.48 -12.01
N ILE A 454 -18.17 -19.98 -13.21
CA ILE A 454 -18.58 -20.66 -14.45
C ILE A 454 -17.85 -21.97 -14.66
N THR A 455 -16.57 -22.04 -14.27
CA THR A 455 -15.80 -23.28 -14.42
C THR A 455 -16.30 -24.37 -13.49
N GLU A 456 -16.69 -24.04 -12.24
CA GLU A 456 -17.31 -24.98 -11.31
C GLU A 456 -18.70 -25.43 -11.81
N GLU A 457 -19.50 -24.51 -12.34
CA GLU A 457 -20.81 -24.83 -12.93
C GLU A 457 -20.65 -25.78 -14.13
N VAL A 458 -19.74 -25.46 -15.06
CA VAL A 458 -19.42 -26.33 -16.20
C VAL A 458 -18.91 -27.69 -15.72
N TRP A 459 -18.04 -27.71 -14.71
CA TRP A 459 -17.51 -28.93 -14.13
C TRP A 459 -18.61 -29.86 -13.63
N SER A 460 -19.69 -29.32 -13.06
CA SER A 460 -20.83 -30.12 -12.59
C SER A 460 -21.47 -30.98 -13.68
N TYR A 461 -21.38 -30.57 -14.95
CA TYR A 461 -21.91 -31.30 -16.10
C TYR A 461 -20.91 -32.27 -16.74
N ILE A 462 -19.60 -32.02 -16.61
CA ILE A 462 -18.54 -32.79 -17.30
C ILE A 462 -17.71 -33.67 -16.34
N LYS A 463 -17.92 -33.56 -15.03
CA LYS A 463 -17.22 -34.37 -14.03
C LYS A 463 -17.68 -35.83 -14.09
N LYS A 464 -16.75 -36.74 -13.80
CA LYS A 464 -17.02 -38.16 -13.59
C LYS A 464 -17.50 -38.35 -12.14
N ASP A 465 -18.13 -39.48 -11.85
CA ASP A 465 -18.59 -39.80 -10.48
C ASP A 465 -17.43 -39.91 -9.48
N THR A 466 -16.24 -40.25 -9.97
CA THR A 466 -15.01 -40.33 -9.18
C THR A 466 -14.37 -38.97 -8.90
N ASP A 467 -14.78 -37.92 -9.61
CA ASP A 467 -14.18 -36.61 -9.48
C ASP A 467 -14.76 -35.84 -8.29
N ASN A 468 -13.90 -35.09 -7.63
CA ASN A 468 -14.32 -34.09 -6.66
C ASN A 468 -14.88 -32.84 -7.35
N ILE A 469 -15.36 -31.88 -6.55
CA ILE A 469 -15.58 -30.50 -7.01
C ILE A 469 -14.29 -29.93 -7.61
N LEU A 470 -14.42 -29.00 -8.57
CA LEU A 470 -13.29 -28.49 -9.35
C LEU A 470 -12.27 -27.82 -8.44
N MET A 471 -12.73 -27.02 -7.47
CA MET A 471 -11.89 -26.31 -6.51
C MET A 471 -10.85 -27.17 -5.77
N ILE A 472 -11.09 -28.47 -5.58
CA ILE A 472 -10.14 -29.39 -4.91
C ILE A 472 -9.57 -30.45 -5.84
N THR A 473 -9.81 -30.29 -7.15
CA THR A 473 -9.21 -31.13 -8.17
C THR A 473 -7.73 -30.75 -8.33
N LYS A 474 -6.90 -31.75 -8.63
CA LYS A 474 -5.47 -31.52 -8.86
C LYS A 474 -5.29 -30.71 -10.15
N TRP A 475 -4.31 -29.82 -10.13
CA TRP A 475 -3.85 -29.07 -11.30
C TRP A 475 -3.41 -29.99 -12.44
#